data_AF-A0A6A6MWA8-F1
#
_entry.id   AF-A0A6A6MWA8-F1
#
_cell.length_a   1.000
_cell.length_b   1.000
_cell.length_c   1.000
_cell.angle_alpha   90.00
_cell.angle_beta   90.00
_cell.angle_gamma   90.00
#
_symmetry.space_group_name_H-M   'P 1'
#
loop_
_entity.id
_entity.type
_entity.pdbx_description
1 polymer ?
#
loop_
_entity_poly.entity_id
_entity_poly.type
_entity_poly.pdbx_seq_one_letter_code
_entity_poly.pdbx_strand_id
1 'polypeptide(L)'
;MWQITKIISEHNHDMDPSMSRFMDGHGKITPNMKRVLEANDICGIRPCKSIRMPEVKVSGLENLSCMPKDCRNFIQSKRGLRLEEGDVEAIRRAMYEEFHNVVSFNTTYLVNRYKMPFATVVGVNHHGQSILLVLEKFRNITDYGNAINEFKALIYDSLSIEMFKNNWMNFVSKYGMERND
;
A
#
# COMPACT_ATOMS: atom_id res chain seq x y z
N MET A 1 -23.74 34.07 16.90
CA MET A 1 -24.48 33.74 15.66
C MET A 1 -23.69 34.34 14.51
N TRP A 2 -23.29 33.54 13.53
CA TRP A 2 -22.56 34.06 12.37
C TRP A 2 -23.55 34.64 11.36
N GLN A 3 -23.27 35.84 10.84
CA GLN A 3 -24.06 36.50 9.80
C GLN A 3 -23.14 36.84 8.62
N ILE A 4 -23.56 36.49 7.41
CA ILE A 4 -22.86 36.86 6.17
C ILE A 4 -23.32 38.26 5.78
N THR A 5 -22.40 39.19 5.65
CA THR A 5 -22.70 40.61 5.39
C THR A 5 -22.54 41.02 3.93
N LYS A 6 -21.77 40.28 3.13
CA LYS A 6 -21.53 40.59 1.71
C LYS A 6 -21.14 39.34 0.94
N ILE A 7 -21.70 39.20 -0.26
CA ILE A 7 -21.30 38.20 -1.26
C ILE A 7 -20.94 38.98 -2.53
N ILE A 8 -19.76 38.74 -3.09
CA ILE A 8 -19.32 39.32 -4.36
C ILE A 8 -19.21 38.15 -5.34
N SER A 9 -20.07 38.16 -6.35
CA SER A 9 -20.17 37.10 -7.38
C SER A 9 -19.42 37.44 -8.67
N GLU A 10 -18.91 38.65 -8.79
CA GLU A 10 -18.15 39.09 -9.96
C GLU A 10 -16.68 38.67 -9.83
N HIS A 11 -16.18 37.99 -10.84
CA HIS A 11 -14.79 37.55 -10.94
C HIS A 11 -14.10 38.30 -12.07
N ASN A 12 -12.81 38.61 -11.90
CA ASN A 12 -11.97 39.26 -12.91
C ASN A 12 -11.40 38.28 -13.96
N HIS A 13 -11.93 37.06 -14.00
CA HIS A 13 -11.53 35.98 -14.88
C HIS A 13 -12.70 35.01 -15.03
N ASP A 14 -12.70 34.27 -16.13
CA ASP A 14 -13.66 33.19 -16.32
C ASP A 14 -13.43 32.09 -15.30
N MET A 15 -14.53 31.63 -14.70
CA MET A 15 -14.49 30.48 -13.80
C MET A 15 -14.65 29.20 -14.61
N ASP A 16 -13.70 28.28 -14.44
CA ASP A 16 -13.80 26.91 -14.94
C ASP A 16 -14.05 25.94 -13.77
N PRO A 17 -15.30 25.48 -13.57
CA PRO A 17 -15.63 24.53 -12.51
C PRO A 17 -14.84 23.22 -12.60
N SER A 18 -14.33 22.83 -13.77
CA SER A 18 -13.53 21.61 -13.95
C SER A 18 -12.17 21.69 -13.24
N MET A 19 -11.65 22.89 -13.02
CA MET A 19 -10.38 23.13 -12.32
C MET A 19 -10.51 23.01 -10.80
N SER A 20 -11.73 22.98 -10.26
CA SER A 20 -11.98 22.84 -8.82
C SER A 20 -11.35 21.57 -8.24
N ARG A 21 -11.27 20.47 -9.00
CA ARG A 21 -10.67 19.20 -8.57
C ARG A 21 -9.18 19.29 -8.19
N PHE A 22 -8.49 20.33 -8.65
CA PHE A 22 -7.08 20.57 -8.30
C PHE A 22 -6.93 21.28 -6.94
N MET A 23 -8.03 21.77 -6.36
CA MET A 23 -8.05 22.39 -5.05
C MET A 23 -8.23 21.33 -3.96
N ASP A 24 -7.38 21.36 -2.93
CA ASP A 24 -7.34 20.35 -1.86
C ASP A 24 -8.69 20.16 -1.13
N GLY A 25 -9.53 21.20 -1.02
CA GLY A 25 -10.85 21.12 -0.38
C GLY A 25 -11.97 20.53 -1.25
N HIS A 26 -11.75 20.46 -2.57
CA HIS A 26 -12.73 20.04 -3.57
C HIS A 26 -12.42 18.66 -4.16
N GLY A 27 -11.18 18.16 -4.02
CA GLY A 27 -10.79 16.80 -4.35
C GLY A 27 -11.47 15.77 -3.45
N LYS A 28 -12.66 15.28 -3.84
CA LYS A 28 -13.43 14.30 -3.05
C LYS A 28 -13.69 13.04 -3.85
N ILE A 29 -13.20 11.92 -3.33
CA ILE A 29 -13.56 10.59 -3.83
C ILE A 29 -14.97 10.27 -3.36
N THR A 30 -15.86 10.00 -4.30
CA THR A 30 -17.26 9.65 -4.00
C THR A 30 -17.34 8.35 -3.18
N PRO A 31 -18.37 8.18 -2.32
CA PRO A 31 -18.52 6.96 -1.53
C PRO A 31 -18.57 5.68 -2.36
N ASN A 32 -19.21 5.76 -3.55
CA ASN A 32 -19.26 4.64 -4.47
C ASN A 32 -17.87 4.26 -4.99
N MET A 33 -17.08 5.26 -5.37
CA MET A 33 -15.73 5.04 -5.85
C MET A 33 -14.81 4.51 -4.74
N LYS A 34 -14.95 4.99 -3.51
CA LYS A 34 -14.23 4.42 -2.34
C LYS A 34 -14.49 2.92 -2.20
N ARG A 35 -15.75 2.47 -2.27
CA ARG A 35 -16.11 1.04 -2.20
C ARG A 35 -15.47 0.23 -3.32
N VAL A 36 -15.52 0.73 -4.55
CA VAL A 36 -14.91 0.06 -5.71
C VAL A 36 -13.38 -0.02 -5.58
N LEU A 37 -12.72 1.08 -5.19
CA LEU A 37 -11.28 1.11 -4.98
C LEU A 37 -10.85 0.14 -3.88
N GLU A 38 -11.61 0.07 -2.78
CA GLU A 38 -11.35 -0.83 -1.67
C GLU A 38 -11.53 -2.30 -2.06
N ALA A 39 -12.60 -2.64 -2.77
CA ALA A 39 -12.84 -4.00 -3.27
C ALA A 39 -11.78 -4.43 -4.29
N ASN A 40 -11.43 -3.55 -5.23
CA ASN A 40 -10.37 -3.81 -6.22
C ASN A 40 -9.02 -4.04 -5.56
N ASP A 41 -8.71 -3.28 -4.52
CA ASP A 41 -7.48 -3.42 -3.74
C ASP A 41 -7.43 -4.77 -3.00
N ILE A 42 -8.54 -5.18 -2.36
CA ILE A 42 -8.68 -6.50 -1.72
C ILE A 42 -8.50 -7.62 -2.75
N CYS A 43 -9.08 -7.47 -3.94
CA CYS A 43 -8.94 -8.43 -5.04
C CYS A 43 -7.56 -8.40 -5.72
N GLY A 44 -6.62 -7.57 -5.26
CA GLY A 44 -5.26 -7.48 -5.82
C GLY A 44 -5.20 -6.81 -7.20
N ILE A 45 -6.23 -6.08 -7.61
CA ILE A 45 -6.21 -5.32 -8.86
C ILE A 45 -5.21 -4.17 -8.72
N ARG A 46 -4.31 -4.04 -9.70
CA ARG A 46 -3.28 -3.00 -9.69
C ARG A 46 -3.94 -1.61 -9.55
N PRO A 47 -3.40 -0.71 -8.69
CA PRO A 47 -3.95 0.63 -8.50
C PRO A 47 -4.11 1.42 -9.81
N CYS A 48 -3.15 1.31 -10.73
CA CYS A 48 -3.25 1.95 -12.04
C CYS A 48 -4.46 1.48 -12.87
N LYS A 49 -4.84 0.20 -12.77
CA LYS A 49 -6.05 -0.33 -13.43
C LYS A 49 -7.32 0.07 -12.65
N SER A 50 -7.25 0.02 -11.33
CA SER A 50 -8.36 0.39 -10.46
C SER A 50 -8.74 1.88 -10.57
N ILE A 51 -7.77 2.76 -10.81
CA ILE A 51 -7.98 4.21 -10.98
C ILE A 51 -8.46 4.53 -12.40
N ARG A 52 -7.94 3.84 -13.42
CA ARG A 52 -8.33 4.04 -14.82
C ARG A 52 -9.77 3.57 -15.10
N MET A 53 -10.27 2.57 -14.40
CA MET A 53 -11.64 2.06 -14.60
C MET A 53 -12.72 3.15 -14.38
N PRO A 54 -12.73 3.86 -13.24
CA PRO A 54 -13.63 4.99 -13.02
C PRO A 54 -13.51 6.09 -14.08
N GLU A 55 -12.29 6.44 -14.49
CA GLU A 55 -12.03 7.45 -15.54
C GLU A 55 -12.78 7.10 -16.84
N VAL A 56 -12.66 5.86 -17.30
CA VAL A 56 -13.36 5.37 -18.50
C VAL A 56 -14.87 5.40 -18.31
N LYS A 57 -15.35 5.06 -17.11
CA LYS A 57 -16.79 4.98 -16.82
C LYS A 57 -17.49 6.34 -16.80
N VAL A 58 -16.76 7.40 -16.44
CA VAL A 58 -17.26 8.78 -16.50
C VAL A 58 -16.81 9.51 -17.76
N SER A 59 -16.39 8.79 -18.80
CA SER A 59 -15.98 9.35 -20.10
C SER A 59 -14.82 10.34 -20.05
N GLY A 60 -13.94 10.25 -19.05
CA GLY A 60 -12.77 11.14 -18.94
C GLY A 60 -12.39 11.49 -17.51
N LEU A 61 -11.14 11.92 -17.31
CA LEU A 61 -10.64 12.31 -16.00
C LEU A 61 -11.28 13.62 -15.52
N GLU A 62 -11.60 14.52 -16.46
CA GLU A 62 -12.27 15.81 -16.27
C GLU A 62 -13.65 15.68 -15.62
N ASN A 63 -14.29 14.52 -15.73
CA ASN A 63 -15.59 14.25 -15.13
C ASN A 63 -15.48 13.62 -13.73
N LEU A 64 -14.26 13.44 -13.21
CA LEU A 64 -14.03 13.02 -11.83
C LEU A 64 -13.80 14.22 -10.91
N SER A 65 -14.47 14.18 -9.76
CA SER A 65 -14.29 15.13 -8.65
C SER A 65 -13.00 14.92 -7.86
N CYS A 66 -12.11 14.02 -8.29
CA CYS A 66 -10.89 13.68 -7.60
C CYS A 66 -9.76 13.36 -8.58
N MET A 67 -8.55 13.54 -8.12
CA MET A 67 -7.34 13.24 -8.87
C MET A 67 -6.91 11.77 -8.69
N PRO A 68 -6.10 11.23 -9.63
CA PRO A 68 -5.50 9.91 -9.46
C PRO A 68 -4.65 9.81 -8.18
N LYS A 69 -4.08 10.93 -7.73
CA LYS A 69 -3.35 11.05 -6.46
C LYS A 69 -4.25 10.79 -5.27
N ASP A 70 -5.46 11.33 -5.25
CA ASP A 70 -6.42 11.13 -4.16
C ASP A 70 -6.76 9.65 -4.03
N CYS A 71 -7.00 8.98 -5.17
CA CYS A 71 -7.29 7.55 -5.19
C CYS A 71 -6.12 6.72 -4.65
N ARG A 72 -4.87 7.07 -5.02
CA ARG A 72 -3.67 6.43 -4.48
C ARG A 72 -3.54 6.64 -2.97
N ASN A 73 -3.74 7.87 -2.50
CA ASN A 73 -3.69 8.22 -1.09
C ASN A 73 -4.78 7.46 -0.30
N PHE A 74 -6.00 7.36 -0.83
CA PHE A 74 -7.08 6.59 -0.21
C PHE A 74 -6.73 5.11 -0.10
N ILE A 75 -6.26 4.48 -1.18
CA ILE A 75 -5.82 3.08 -1.16
C ILE A 75 -4.69 2.88 -0.13
N GLN A 76 -3.70 3.78 -0.11
CA GLN A 76 -2.58 3.70 0.82
C GLN A 76 -3.01 3.86 2.28
N SER A 77 -3.88 4.83 2.57
CA SER A 77 -4.48 5.02 3.90
C SER A 77 -5.27 3.78 4.33
N LYS A 78 -6.03 3.17 3.42
CA LYS A 78 -6.76 1.93 3.71
C LYS A 78 -5.85 0.74 3.97
N ARG A 79 -4.74 0.62 3.25
CA ARG A 79 -3.72 -0.41 3.51
C ARG A 79 -3.03 -0.19 4.86
N GLY A 80 -2.74 1.06 5.20
CA GLY A 80 -2.19 1.42 6.52
C GLY A 80 -3.18 1.27 7.67
N LEU A 81 -4.50 1.23 7.41
CA LEU A 81 -5.50 0.89 8.43
C LEU A 81 -5.68 -0.63 8.60
N ARG A 82 -5.29 -1.43 7.61
CA ARG A 82 -5.34 -2.91 7.69
C ARG A 82 -4.12 -3.50 8.41
N LEU A 83 -3.03 -2.75 8.47
CA LEU A 83 -1.85 -3.08 9.25
C LEU A 83 -1.90 -2.18 10.47
N GLU A 84 -1.96 -2.72 11.68
CA GLU A 84 -1.91 -1.84 12.85
C GLU A 84 -0.52 -1.18 12.94
N GLU A 85 -0.43 0.01 13.55
CA GLU A 85 0.84 0.73 13.72
C GLU A 85 1.89 -0.16 14.43
N GLY A 86 1.43 -1.03 15.33
CA GLY A 86 2.24 -2.05 15.98
C GLY A 86 2.77 -3.13 15.04
N ASP A 87 1.97 -3.57 14.05
CA ASP A 87 2.37 -4.63 13.12
C ASP A 87 3.50 -4.15 12.19
N VAL A 88 3.39 -2.92 11.68
CA VAL A 88 4.42 -2.32 10.83
C VAL A 88 5.75 -2.20 11.57
N GLU A 89 5.71 -1.73 12.83
CA GLU A 89 6.90 -1.60 13.66
C GLU A 89 7.47 -2.96 14.09
N ALA A 90 6.61 -3.96 14.33
CA ALA A 90 7.03 -5.33 14.62
C ALA A 90 7.77 -5.96 13.44
N ILE A 91 7.21 -5.85 12.23
CA ILE A 91 7.83 -6.34 11.00
C ILE A 91 9.17 -5.61 10.78
N ARG A 92 9.21 -4.29 10.98
CA ARG A 92 10.45 -3.50 10.87
C ARG A 92 11.52 -3.98 11.82
N ARG A 93 11.19 -4.18 13.09
CA ARG A 93 12.13 -4.64 14.11
C ARG A 93 12.65 -6.05 13.83
N ALA A 94 11.76 -7.00 13.56
CA ALA A 94 12.14 -8.38 13.27
C ALA A 94 13.07 -8.48 12.05
N MET A 95 12.81 -7.67 11.01
CA MET A 95 13.66 -7.63 9.82
C MET A 95 14.99 -6.90 10.09
N TYR A 96 14.99 -5.86 10.94
CA TYR A 96 16.24 -5.20 11.32
C TYR A 96 17.14 -6.11 12.19
N GLU A 97 16.53 -6.88 13.10
CA GLU A 97 17.21 -7.89 13.92
C GLU A 97 17.85 -8.99 13.06
N GLU A 98 17.17 -9.44 11.99
CA GLU A 98 17.65 -10.50 11.10
C GLU A 98 18.64 -10.03 10.02
N PHE A 99 18.42 -8.85 9.44
CA PHE A 99 19.15 -8.39 8.26
C PHE A 99 20.15 -7.26 8.55
N HIS A 100 20.19 -6.74 9.78
CA HIS A 100 21.12 -5.72 10.27
C HIS A 100 21.30 -4.46 9.39
N ASN A 101 20.30 -4.15 8.56
CA ASN A 101 20.33 -3.05 7.57
C ASN A 101 19.05 -2.22 7.60
N VAL A 102 19.04 -1.05 6.95
CA VAL A 102 17.81 -0.23 6.84
C VAL A 102 16.81 -0.95 5.94
N VAL A 103 15.66 -1.33 6.51
CA VAL A 103 14.60 -2.06 5.81
C VAL A 103 13.44 -1.11 5.47
N SER A 104 13.11 -1.01 4.19
CA SER A 104 11.93 -0.32 3.67
C SER A 104 10.89 -1.32 3.20
N PHE A 105 9.67 -1.23 3.74
CA PHE A 105 8.53 -2.05 3.32
C PHE A 105 7.80 -1.37 2.17
N ASN A 106 7.94 -1.92 0.97
CA ASN A 106 7.06 -1.54 -0.13
C ASN A 106 5.91 -2.54 -0.20
N THR A 107 4.81 -2.21 0.49
CA THR A 107 3.55 -3.00 0.49
C THR A 107 2.72 -2.78 -0.79
N THR A 108 3.31 -2.22 -1.86
CA THR A 108 2.54 -1.80 -3.03
C THR A 108 1.90 -2.95 -3.81
N TYR A 109 2.34 -4.21 -3.67
CA TYR A 109 1.89 -5.30 -4.55
C TYR A 109 1.81 -6.69 -3.91
N LEU A 110 0.88 -6.95 -3.00
CA LEU A 110 0.75 -8.29 -2.39
C LEU A 110 0.35 -9.44 -3.34
N VAL A 111 0.18 -9.19 -4.64
CA VAL A 111 0.27 -10.23 -5.69
C VAL A 111 0.69 -9.63 -7.04
N ASN A 112 1.76 -10.14 -7.67
CA ASN A 112 2.10 -9.78 -9.05
C ASN A 112 1.25 -10.58 -10.07
N ARG A 113 1.41 -10.31 -11.38
CA ARG A 113 0.63 -10.98 -12.46
C ARG A 113 0.83 -12.51 -12.54
N TYR A 114 1.76 -13.04 -11.76
CA TYR A 114 2.09 -14.46 -11.65
C TYR A 114 1.59 -15.08 -10.34
N LYS A 115 0.71 -14.39 -9.59
CA LYS A 115 0.17 -14.81 -8.28
C LYS A 115 1.23 -14.96 -7.18
N MET A 116 2.41 -14.35 -7.31
CA MET A 116 3.42 -14.33 -6.26
C MET A 116 3.16 -13.19 -5.26
N PRO A 117 3.18 -13.43 -3.93
CA PRO A 117 3.17 -12.35 -2.95
C PRO A 117 4.34 -11.44 -3.18
N PHE A 118 4.08 -10.15 -3.27
CA PHE A 118 5.11 -9.13 -3.38
C PHE A 118 4.91 -8.16 -2.20
N ALA A 119 5.32 -8.59 -1.01
CA ALA A 119 5.73 -7.67 0.05
C ALA A 119 7.23 -7.43 -0.19
N THR A 120 7.57 -6.36 -0.88
CA THR A 120 8.96 -6.06 -1.23
C THR A 120 9.63 -5.50 0.02
N VAL A 121 10.35 -6.36 0.75
CA VAL A 121 11.25 -5.92 1.82
C VAL A 121 12.54 -5.51 1.13
N VAL A 122 12.75 -4.20 1.01
CA VAL A 122 13.94 -3.63 0.38
C VAL A 122 14.91 -3.24 1.48
N GLY A 123 16.05 -3.92 1.58
CA GLY A 123 17.18 -3.46 2.36
C GLY A 123 17.91 -2.34 1.61
N VAL A 124 18.52 -1.42 2.33
CA VAL A 124 19.46 -0.44 1.76
C VAL A 124 20.85 -0.78 2.28
N ASN A 125 21.82 -1.04 1.39
CA ASN A 125 23.20 -1.29 1.82
C ASN A 125 23.90 0.01 2.25
N HIS A 126 25.13 -0.09 2.76
CA HIS A 126 25.95 1.05 3.17
C HIS A 126 26.28 2.05 2.06
N HIS A 127 26.03 1.69 0.79
CA HIS A 127 26.16 2.56 -0.37
C HIS A 127 24.84 3.22 -0.80
N GLY A 128 23.75 3.03 -0.05
CA GLY A 128 22.44 3.58 -0.41
C GLY A 128 21.72 2.80 -1.52
N GLN A 129 22.19 1.61 -1.89
CA GLN A 129 21.57 0.80 -2.94
C GLN A 129 20.47 -0.08 -2.35
N SER A 130 19.32 -0.09 -3.02
CA SER A 130 18.18 -0.94 -2.72
C SER A 130 18.45 -2.40 -3.11
N ILE A 131 18.33 -3.31 -2.15
CA ILE A 131 18.46 -4.77 -2.28
C ILE A 131 17.13 -5.41 -1.90
N LEU A 132 16.63 -6.36 -2.71
CA LEU A 132 15.37 -7.05 -2.43
C LEU A 132 15.59 -8.31 -1.58
N LEU A 133 15.54 -8.13 -0.26
CA LEU A 133 15.96 -9.14 0.74
C LEU A 133 15.07 -10.40 0.75
N VAL A 134 13.76 -10.22 0.68
CA VAL A 134 12.82 -11.35 0.74
C VAL A 134 13.00 -12.29 -0.47
N LEU A 135 12.95 -11.80 -1.71
CA LEU A 135 13.03 -12.72 -2.87
C LEU A 135 14.36 -13.50 -2.96
N GLU A 136 15.44 -12.93 -2.45
CA GLU A 136 16.75 -13.59 -2.44
C GLU A 136 16.76 -14.81 -1.51
N LYS A 137 16.24 -14.70 -0.29
CA LYS A 137 16.15 -15.84 0.64
C LYS A 137 15.15 -16.91 0.18
N PHE A 138 14.08 -16.53 -0.52
CA PHE A 138 13.13 -17.49 -1.07
C PHE A 138 13.64 -18.24 -2.32
N ARG A 139 14.77 -17.83 -2.90
CA ARG A 139 15.31 -18.39 -4.16
C ARG A 139 15.63 -19.89 -4.07
N ASN A 140 16.06 -20.35 -2.90
CA ASN A 140 16.49 -21.72 -2.68
C ASN A 140 15.41 -22.61 -2.04
N ILE A 141 14.21 -22.08 -1.79
CA ILE A 141 13.12 -22.87 -1.21
C ILE A 141 12.48 -23.73 -2.29
N THR A 142 12.52 -25.05 -2.08
CA THR A 142 11.87 -26.03 -2.97
C THR A 142 10.35 -25.97 -2.92
N ASP A 143 9.76 -25.73 -1.75
CA ASP A 143 8.31 -25.53 -1.55
C ASP A 143 7.93 -24.05 -1.47
N TYR A 144 8.25 -23.31 -2.53
CA TYR A 144 8.00 -21.87 -2.61
C TYR A 144 6.51 -21.53 -2.42
N GLY A 145 5.60 -22.37 -2.93
CA GLY A 145 4.15 -22.13 -2.85
C GLY A 145 3.61 -22.10 -1.42
N ASN A 146 3.98 -23.07 -0.59
CA ASN A 146 3.57 -23.08 0.82
C ASN A 146 4.29 -22.01 1.63
N ALA A 147 5.59 -21.81 1.41
CA ALA A 147 6.36 -20.78 2.11
C ALA A 147 5.75 -19.39 1.95
N ILE A 148 5.27 -19.11 0.74
CA ILE A 148 4.57 -17.88 0.41
C ILE A 148 3.22 -17.73 1.12
N ASN A 149 2.44 -18.81 1.24
CA ASN A 149 1.15 -18.76 1.91
C ASN A 149 1.32 -18.63 3.43
N GLU A 150 2.31 -19.31 3.99
CA GLU A 150 2.66 -19.19 5.41
C GLU A 150 3.22 -17.81 5.75
N PHE A 151 4.07 -17.24 4.89
CA PHE A 151 4.54 -15.86 5.06
C PHE A 151 3.40 -14.84 5.00
N LYS A 152 2.41 -15.05 4.12
CA LYS A 152 1.18 -14.23 4.10
C LYS A 152 0.41 -14.37 5.42
N ALA A 153 0.12 -15.59 5.85
CA ALA A 153 -0.58 -15.86 7.10
C ALA A 153 0.14 -15.22 8.29
N LEU A 154 1.46 -15.35 8.36
CA LEU A 154 2.29 -14.72 9.37
C LEU A 154 2.11 -13.20 9.42
N ILE A 155 2.03 -12.53 8.27
CA ILE A 155 1.83 -11.08 8.21
C ILE A 155 0.39 -10.69 8.58
N TYR A 156 -0.61 -11.39 8.06
CA TYR A 156 -2.02 -10.98 8.18
C TYR A 156 -2.74 -11.50 9.43
N ASP A 157 -2.31 -12.64 9.95
CA ASP A 157 -2.96 -13.32 11.06
C ASP A 157 -2.29 -12.96 12.40
N SER A 158 -1.18 -12.21 12.36
CA SER A 158 -0.54 -11.68 13.57
C SER A 158 -1.30 -10.48 14.11
N LEU A 159 -2.02 -10.68 15.22
CA LEU A 159 -2.79 -9.68 15.96
C LEU A 159 -1.98 -8.93 17.03
N SER A 160 -0.68 -9.23 17.16
CA SER A 160 0.20 -8.51 18.09
C SER A 160 1.67 -8.63 17.67
N ILE A 161 2.46 -7.65 18.10
CA ILE A 161 3.92 -7.58 17.92
C ILE A 161 4.61 -8.87 18.38
N GLU A 162 4.21 -9.39 19.54
CA GLU A 162 4.83 -10.56 20.14
C GLU A 162 4.48 -11.84 19.36
N MET A 163 3.23 -11.96 18.91
CA MET A 163 2.80 -13.09 18.08
C MET A 163 3.51 -13.08 16.72
N PHE A 164 3.66 -11.89 16.12
CA PHE A 164 4.41 -11.73 14.88
C PHE A 164 5.86 -12.20 15.03
N LYS A 165 6.56 -11.75 16.08
CA LYS A 165 7.96 -12.13 16.32
C LYS A 165 8.14 -13.63 16.49
N ASN A 166 7.28 -14.26 17.29
CA ASN A 166 7.34 -15.71 17.52
C ASN A 166 7.07 -16.48 16.22
N ASN A 167 6.07 -16.06 15.45
CA ASN A 167 5.77 -16.66 14.15
C ASN A 167 6.89 -16.44 13.12
N TRP A 168 7.54 -15.27 13.15
CA TRP A 168 8.72 -14.95 12.33
C TRP A 168 9.90 -15.86 12.61
N MET A 169 10.26 -16.05 13.87
CA MET A 169 11.34 -16.97 14.24
C MET A 169 11.05 -18.41 13.80
N ASN A 170 9.80 -18.87 13.97
CA ASN A 170 9.37 -20.19 13.51
C ASN A 170 9.47 -20.33 11.99
N PHE A 171 9.03 -19.31 11.25
CA PHE A 171 9.10 -19.29 9.78
C PHE A 171 10.54 -19.32 9.27
N VAL A 172 11.41 -18.48 9.84
CA VAL A 172 12.82 -18.39 9.49
C VAL A 172 13.52 -19.73 9.71
N SER A 173 13.26 -20.38 10.85
CA SER A 173 13.85 -21.67 11.17
C SER A 173 13.33 -22.79 10.28
N LYS A 174 12.02 -22.82 10.02
CA LYS A 174 11.38 -23.82 9.16
C LYS A 174 11.95 -23.83 7.74
N TYR A 175 12.26 -22.65 7.18
CA TYR A 175 12.77 -22.52 5.83
C TYR A 175 14.29 -22.37 5.75
N GLY A 176 15.01 -22.56 6.87
CA GLY A 176 16.47 -22.48 6.91
C GLY A 176 17.01 -21.11 6.51
N MET A 177 16.25 -20.05 6.79
CA MET A 177 16.57 -18.67 6.38
C MET A 177 17.53 -17.98 7.34
N GLU A 178 18.21 -18.69 8.24
CA GLU A 178 18.93 -18.09 9.36
C GLU A 178 20.30 -17.50 8.99
N ARG A 179 20.78 -17.73 7.75
CA ARG A 179 22.08 -17.27 7.28
C ARG A 179 21.96 -16.50 5.98
N ASN A 180 22.83 -15.50 5.81
CA ASN A 180 23.03 -14.75 4.58
C ASN A 180 24.33 -15.27 3.94
N ASP A 181 24.28 -16.45 3.34
CA ASP A 181 25.42 -17.04 2.62
C ASP A 181 25.56 -16.45 1.21
#